data_AF-M7X842-F1
#
_entry.id   AF-M7X842-F1
#
_cell.length_a   1.000
_cell.length_b   1.000
_cell.length_c   1.000
_cell.angle_alpha   90.00
_cell.angle_beta   90.00
_cell.angle_gamma   90.00
#
_symmetry.space_group_name_H-M   'P 1'
#
loop_
_entity.id
_entity.type
_entity.pdbx_description
1 polymer ?
#
loop_
_entity_poly.entity_id
_entity_poly.type
_entity_poly.pdbx_seq_one_letter_code
_entity_poly.pdbx_strand_id
1 'polypeptide(L)'
;MELARSLRFTRTARARIDKAGGECITLDQLALHKPTGANTLLLRGSKNSREAVKHRGSGVNHAKPYVISKGKKEENARGRRKSRGFKI
;
A
#
# COMPACT_ATOMS: atom_id res chain seq x y z
N MET A 1 -23.08 8.46 -14.99
CA MET A 1 -22.89 7.54 -13.86
C MET A 1 -21.44 7.10 -13.81
N GLU A 2 -20.77 7.32 -12.69
CA GLU A 2 -19.43 6.76 -12.46
C GLU A 2 -19.55 5.33 -11.94
N LEU A 3 -18.76 4.44 -12.52
CA LEU A 3 -18.83 3.01 -12.27
C LEU A 3 -17.49 2.54 -11.68
N ALA A 4 -17.53 2.03 -10.45
CA ALA A 4 -16.36 1.46 -9.79
C ALA A 4 -16.31 -0.05 -10.05
N ARG A 5 -15.14 -0.57 -10.46
CA ARG A 5 -14.94 -1.99 -10.77
C ARG A 5 -13.81 -2.59 -9.97
N SER A 6 -14.06 -3.75 -9.36
CA SER A 6 -13.04 -4.51 -8.66
C SER A 6 -13.44 -5.97 -8.51
N LEU A 7 -12.47 -6.82 -8.14
CA LEU A 7 -12.76 -8.20 -7.71
C LEU A 7 -13.55 -8.23 -6.40
N ARG A 8 -13.25 -7.32 -5.47
CA ARG A 8 -13.84 -7.26 -4.13
C ARG A 8 -13.94 -5.83 -3.64
N PHE A 9 -15.11 -5.46 -3.12
CA PHE A 9 -15.32 -4.22 -2.38
C PHE A 9 -15.50 -4.52 -0.90
N THR A 10 -14.93 -3.68 -0.03
CA THR A 10 -15.30 -3.69 1.38
C THR A 10 -16.68 -3.08 1.57
N ARG A 11 -17.41 -3.48 2.63
CA ARG A 11 -18.76 -2.95 2.92
C ARG A 11 -18.79 -1.42 2.98
N THR A 12 -17.77 -0.82 3.58
CA THR A 12 -17.66 0.63 3.73
C THR A 12 -17.34 1.33 2.41
N ALA A 13 -16.51 0.74 1.55
CA ALA A 13 -16.23 1.28 0.23
C ALA A 13 -17.48 1.29 -0.65
N ARG A 14 -18.24 0.17 -0.65
CA ARG A 14 -19.51 0.06 -1.39
C ARG A 14 -20.50 1.13 -0.95
N ALA A 15 -20.77 1.24 0.36
CA ALA A 15 -21.69 2.24 0.89
C ALA A 15 -21.30 3.69 0.55
N ARG A 16 -19.99 4.00 0.48
CA ARG A 16 -19.51 5.34 0.08
C ARG A 16 -19.74 5.62 -1.41
N ILE A 17 -19.56 4.61 -2.26
CA ILE A 17 -19.78 4.73 -3.71
C ILE A 17 -21.27 4.91 -3.99
N ASP A 18 -22.12 4.08 -3.39
CA ASP A 18 -23.58 4.16 -3.55
C ASP A 18 -24.13 5.50 -3.04
N LYS A 19 -23.60 6.01 -1.91
CA LYS A 19 -23.95 7.33 -1.38
C LYS A 19 -23.58 8.48 -2.33
N ALA A 20 -22.52 8.32 -3.12
CA ALA A 20 -22.12 9.29 -4.13
C ALA A 20 -22.91 9.16 -5.44
N GLY A 21 -23.89 8.24 -5.52
CA GLY A 21 -24.66 7.95 -6.73
C GLY A 21 -23.87 7.16 -7.79
N GLY A 22 -22.75 6.53 -7.38
CA GLY A 22 -21.99 5.61 -8.21
C GLY A 22 -22.49 4.18 -8.05
N GLU A 23 -22.05 3.31 -8.96
CA GLU A 23 -22.43 1.89 -8.95
C GLU A 23 -21.17 1.00 -8.88
N CYS A 24 -21.23 0.00 -8.00
CA CYS A 24 -20.18 -1.01 -7.82
C CYS A 24 -20.46 -2.25 -8.69
N ILE A 25 -19.65 -2.50 -9.72
CA ILE A 25 -19.80 -3.67 -10.60
C ILE A 25 -18.60 -4.62 -10.54
N THR A 26 -18.81 -5.87 -10.97
CA THR A 26 -17.75 -6.89 -11.08
C THR A 26 -16.96 -6.76 -12.39
N LEU A 27 -15.84 -7.48 -12.51
CA LEU A 27 -15.05 -7.50 -13.74
C LEU A 27 -15.78 -8.18 -14.91
N ASP A 28 -16.57 -9.22 -14.63
CA ASP A 28 -17.33 -9.93 -15.67
C ASP A 28 -18.45 -9.04 -16.25
N GLN A 29 -19.14 -8.30 -15.37
CA GLN A 29 -20.12 -7.29 -15.78
C GLN A 29 -19.46 -6.18 -16.62
N LEU A 30 -18.27 -5.73 -16.23
CA LEU A 30 -17.51 -4.76 -17.02
C LEU A 30 -17.20 -5.29 -18.43
N ALA A 31 -16.78 -6.54 -18.56
CA ALA A 31 -16.46 -7.14 -19.86
C ALA A 31 -17.68 -7.17 -20.79
N LEU A 32 -18.87 -7.42 -20.25
CA LEU A 32 -20.13 -7.36 -21.01
C LEU A 32 -20.50 -5.94 -21.43
N HIS A 33 -20.37 -4.95 -20.53
CA HIS A 33 -20.70 -3.56 -20.84
C HIS A 33 -19.68 -2.86 -21.74
N LYS A 34 -18.40 -3.19 -21.59
CA LYS A 34 -17.27 -2.52 -22.24
C LYS A 34 -16.26 -3.57 -22.72
N PRO A 35 -16.58 -4.35 -23.75
CA PRO A 35 -15.73 -5.45 -24.21
C PRO A 35 -14.33 -4.99 -24.66
N THR A 36 -14.22 -3.77 -25.20
CA THR A 36 -12.95 -3.17 -25.62
C THR A 36 -12.25 -2.35 -24.53
N GLY A 37 -12.87 -2.17 -23.36
CA GLY A 37 -12.34 -1.32 -22.28
C GLY A 37 -12.39 0.19 -22.55
N ALA A 38 -13.10 0.66 -23.58
CA ALA A 38 -13.21 2.08 -23.89
C ALA A 38 -13.81 2.91 -22.74
N ASN A 39 -13.31 4.13 -22.53
CA ASN A 39 -13.71 5.01 -21.43
C ASN A 39 -13.56 4.36 -20.03
N THR A 40 -12.47 3.61 -19.81
CA THR A 40 -12.12 3.08 -18.48
C THR A 40 -10.79 3.65 -18.00
N LEU A 41 -10.66 3.84 -16.68
CA LEU A 41 -9.42 4.27 -16.04
C LEU A 41 -8.89 3.12 -15.18
N LEU A 42 -7.68 2.66 -15.46
CA LEU A 42 -7.02 1.60 -14.72
C LEU A 42 -6.20 2.18 -13.57
N LEU A 43 -6.58 1.82 -12.35
CA LEU A 43 -5.88 2.24 -11.13
C LEU A 43 -5.16 1.05 -10.49
N ARG A 44 -3.95 1.28 -9.96
CA ARG A 44 -3.18 0.28 -9.21
C ARG A 44 -2.86 0.79 -7.81
N GLY A 45 -2.99 -0.09 -6.82
CA GLY A 45 -2.54 0.20 -5.46
C GLY A 45 -1.02 0.40 -5.37
N SER A 46 -0.56 1.14 -4.36
CA SER A 46 0.85 1.38 -4.12
C SER A 46 1.57 0.09 -3.71
N LYS A 47 2.54 -0.38 -4.52
CA LYS A 47 3.25 -1.64 -4.27
C LYS A 47 4.30 -1.54 -3.17
N ASN A 48 4.96 -0.39 -3.08
CA ASN A 48 6.14 -0.17 -2.22
C ASN A 48 5.79 0.31 -0.80
N SER A 49 4.49 0.43 -0.48
CA SER A 49 4.01 0.83 0.86
C SER A 49 4.02 -0.31 1.89
N ARG A 50 4.32 -1.55 1.46
CA ARG A 50 4.38 -2.74 2.31
C ARG A 50 5.48 -2.61 3.37
N GLU A 51 5.22 -3.09 4.58
CA GLU A 51 6.19 -3.06 5.68
C GLU A 51 7.50 -3.77 5.33
N ALA A 52 7.43 -4.90 4.62
CA ALA A 52 8.60 -5.64 4.16
C ALA A 52 9.54 -4.78 3.28
N VAL A 53 8.99 -3.86 2.50
CA VAL A 53 9.80 -2.99 1.61
C VAL A 53 10.63 -1.99 2.41
N LYS A 54 10.20 -1.61 3.62
CA LYS A 54 10.97 -0.71 4.50
C LYS A 54 12.28 -1.34 4.98
N HIS A 55 12.34 -2.67 5.05
CA HIS A 55 13.52 -3.41 5.45
C HIS A 55 14.46 -3.73 4.28
N ARG A 56 14.08 -3.35 3.04
CA ARG A 56 14.90 -3.58 1.85
C ARG A 56 16.07 -2.60 1.82
N GLY A 57 17.28 -3.11 1.60
CA GLY A 57 18.51 -2.33 1.59
C GLY A 57 19.34 -2.57 2.85
N SER A 58 20.37 -1.76 3.05
CA SER A 58 21.28 -1.87 4.19
C SER A 58 21.14 -0.68 5.13
N GLY A 59 21.82 -0.74 6.28
CA GLY A 59 21.84 0.33 7.27
C GLY A 59 22.34 1.69 6.74
N VAL A 60 23.05 1.70 5.61
CA VAL A 60 23.53 2.90 4.91
C VAL A 60 22.40 3.63 4.18
N ASN A 61 21.44 2.88 3.63
CA ASN A 61 20.32 3.43 2.86
C ASN A 61 19.08 3.69 3.73
N HIS A 62 19.28 3.91 5.04
CA HIS A 62 18.20 4.11 6.01
C HIS A 62 17.14 3.01 6.03
N ALA A 63 17.50 1.78 5.63
CA ALA A 63 16.60 0.64 5.72
C ALA A 63 16.25 0.36 7.19
N LYS A 64 14.99 0.03 7.43
CA LYS A 64 14.50 -0.33 8.76
C LYS A 64 15.15 -1.65 9.19
N PRO A 65 15.74 -1.74 10.39
CA PRO A 65 16.29 -3.00 10.88
C PRO A 65 15.20 -4.03 11.19
N TYR A 66 15.50 -5.31 11.01
CA TYR A 66 14.64 -6.40 11.45
C TYR A 66 14.81 -6.62 12.96
N VAL A 67 13.88 -6.07 13.74
CA VAL A 67 13.83 -6.24 15.19
C VAL A 67 12.43 -6.67 15.60
N ILE A 68 12.34 -7.60 16.54
CA ILE A 68 11.06 -8.11 17.07
C ILE A 68 10.43 -7.07 18.00
N SER A 69 11.23 -6.52 18.92
CA SER A 69 10.84 -5.48 19.85
C SER A 69 11.46 -4.13 19.45
N LYS A 70 10.76 -3.04 19.78
CA LYS A 70 11.26 -1.68 19.61
C LYS A 70 11.63 -1.12 20.97
N GLY A 71 12.88 -1.35 21.40
CA GLY A 71 13.40 -0.86 22.67
C GLY A 71 14.65 0.00 22.51
N LYS A 72 14.97 0.82 23.53
CA LYS A 72 16.22 1.61 23.57
C LYS A 72 17.48 0.73 23.53
N LYS A 73 17.37 -0.52 24.00
CA LYS A 73 18.45 -1.51 24.00
C LYS A 73 18.57 -2.28 22.68
N GLU A 74 17.56 -2.21 21.82
CA GLU A 74 17.49 -2.96 20.57
C GLU A 74 18.01 -2.13 19.40
N GLU A 75 19.17 -2.51 18.88
CA GLU A 75 19.81 -1.94 17.68
C GLU A 75 19.89 -0.40 17.57
N ASN A 76 19.89 0.30 18.72
CA ASN A 76 19.89 1.76 18.82
C ASN A 76 21.22 2.34 19.38
N ALA A 77 22.22 1.51 19.67
CA ALA A 77 23.42 1.92 20.40
C ALA A 77 24.61 2.31 19.50
N ARG A 78 25.48 1.36 19.12
CA ARG A 78 26.64 1.60 18.25
C ARG A 78 26.16 1.68 16.79
N GLY A 79 26.73 2.58 15.99
CA GLY A 79 26.37 2.73 14.57
C GLY A 79 25.10 3.55 14.31
N ARG A 80 24.33 3.94 15.35
CA ARG A 80 23.13 4.79 15.20
C ARG A 80 23.30 6.21 15.75
N ARG A 81 24.32 6.46 16.58
CA ARG A 81 24.58 7.76 17.22
C ARG A 81 26.08 8.04 17.36
N LYS A 82 26.45 9.32 17.20
CA LYS A 82 27.85 9.78 17.23
C LYS A 82 28.56 9.47 18.55
N SER A 83 27.84 9.45 19.67
CA SER A 83 28.42 9.21 21.01
C SER A 83 28.82 7.76 21.29
N ARG A 84 28.56 6.81 20.39
CA ARG A 84 28.90 5.38 20.57
C ARG A 84 29.65 4.85 19.34
N GLY A 85 30.93 5.22 19.24
CA GLY A 85 31.85 4.76 18.21
C GLY A 85 31.71 5.52 16.89
N PHE A 86 30.61 5.32 16.18
CA PHE A 86 30.33 5.99 14.90
C PHE A 86 28.81 5.99 14.62
N LYS A 87 28.40 6.78 13.63
CA LYS A 87 27.03 6.84 13.12
C LYS A 87 27.02 6.54 11.62
N ILE A 88 26.23 5.54 11.23
CA ILE A 88 25.88 5.22 9.83
C ILE A 88 24.80 6.20 9.38
#